data_AF-A0A7J5EDD6-F1
#
_entry.id   AF-A0A7J5EDD6-F1
#
_cell.length_a   1.000
_cell.length_b   1.000
_cell.length_c   1.000
_cell.angle_alpha   90.00
_cell.angle_beta   90.00
_cell.angle_gamma   90.00
#
_symmetry.space_group_name_H-M   'P 1'
#
loop_
_entity.id
_entity.type
_entity.pdbx_description
1 polymer ?
#
loop_
_entity_poly.entity_id
_entity_poly.type
_entity_poly.pdbx_seq_one_letter_code
_entity_poly.pdbx_strand_id
1 'polypeptide(L)'
;MIKNICIIEDDKYENFLPLVYMRPVYDLRTGILTLREKIEHLFPFTNVFLQCRKYLEEKVRILNPGKHVNDLTDIDECLFINGRVVLNSKTVEKILKSGDAVYYAGGDYAGAKLSGKSFEKVKTDFNSLFNPTNFEDLDKIEIEAVMINYPWDLISKNSEQIINDFVFHKSEKKNINGKIYH
;
A
#
# COMPACT_ATOMS: atom_id res chain seq x y z
N MET A 1 -1.78 -0.97 -18.36
CA MET A 1 -0.94 -1.64 -17.34
C MET A 1 -0.43 -0.54 -16.44
N ILE A 2 -0.63 -0.65 -15.12
CA ILE A 2 -0.20 0.41 -14.18
C ILE A 2 1.32 0.35 -14.07
N LYS A 3 2.00 1.48 -14.26
CA LYS A 3 3.47 1.57 -14.16
C LYS A 3 3.95 2.04 -12.79
N ASN A 4 3.15 2.88 -12.12
CA ASN A 4 3.54 3.50 -10.86
C ASN A 4 2.49 3.24 -9.79
N ILE A 5 2.93 2.85 -8.61
CA ILE A 5 2.10 2.81 -7.40
C ILE A 5 2.71 3.73 -6.35
N CYS A 6 1.86 4.36 -5.55
CA CYS A 6 2.27 5.17 -4.41
C CYS A 6 1.60 4.65 -3.15
N ILE A 7 2.40 4.16 -2.20
CA ILE A 7 1.90 3.71 -0.90
C ILE A 7 1.89 4.92 0.04
N ILE A 8 0.71 5.26 0.52
CA ILE A 8 0.48 6.50 1.27
C ILE A 8 0.11 6.24 2.73
N GLU A 9 0.46 7.18 3.59
CA GLU A 9 0.01 7.22 4.98
C GLU A 9 -1.12 8.24 5.11
N ASP A 10 -2.18 7.87 5.83
CA ASP A 10 -3.31 8.75 6.13
C ASP A 10 -3.31 9.18 7.60
N ASP A 11 -4.22 10.08 7.95
CA ASP A 11 -4.41 10.66 9.30
C ASP A 11 -4.65 9.60 10.40
N LYS A 12 -5.22 8.46 10.04
CA LYS A 12 -5.44 7.34 10.98
C LYS A 12 -4.16 6.66 11.45
N TYR A 13 -2.97 7.09 11.04
CA TYR A 13 -1.71 6.68 11.66
C TYR A 13 -1.70 6.92 13.18
N GLU A 14 -2.44 7.92 13.67
CA GLU A 14 -2.51 8.26 15.09
C GLU A 14 -3.02 7.08 15.94
N ASN A 15 -3.91 6.25 15.40
CA ASN A 15 -4.42 5.04 16.07
C ASN A 15 -3.32 3.99 16.34
N PHE A 16 -2.19 4.08 15.65
CA PHE A 16 -1.07 3.16 15.76
C PHE A 16 0.06 3.70 16.64
N LEU A 17 -0.07 4.91 17.19
CA LEU A 17 0.90 5.42 18.15
C LEU A 17 0.91 4.53 19.40
N PRO A 18 2.10 4.27 20.00
CA PRO A 18 3.41 4.82 19.65
C PRO A 18 4.19 4.02 18.59
N LEU A 19 3.64 2.93 18.04
CA LEU A 19 4.35 1.98 17.17
C LEU A 19 4.90 2.63 15.89
N VAL A 20 4.23 3.68 15.42
CA VAL A 20 4.54 4.40 14.18
C VAL A 20 5.21 5.76 14.42
N TYR A 21 5.80 6.02 15.60
CA TYR A 21 6.56 7.27 15.79
C TYR A 21 7.73 7.39 14.82
N MET A 22 8.41 6.28 14.55
CA MET A 22 9.68 6.24 13.81
C MET A 22 9.57 5.51 12.47
N ARG A 23 8.35 5.18 12.03
CA ARG A 23 8.09 4.46 10.78
C ARG A 23 6.66 4.73 10.31
N PRO A 24 6.38 4.65 9.01
CA PRO A 24 5.02 4.72 8.50
C PRO A 24 4.18 3.49 8.88
N VAL A 25 2.85 3.59 8.84
CA VAL A 25 1.96 2.45 9.15
C VAL A 25 2.21 1.25 8.23
N TYR A 26 2.52 1.46 6.96
CA TYR A 26 2.75 0.38 6.01
C TYR A 26 4.01 -0.45 6.28
N ASP A 27 4.92 0.04 7.13
CA ASP A 27 6.09 -0.72 7.60
C ASP A 27 5.77 -1.62 8.82
N LEU A 28 4.50 -1.66 9.27
CA LEU A 28 4.04 -2.63 10.26
C LEU A 28 3.80 -3.99 9.62
N ARG A 29 3.98 -5.05 10.42
CA ARG A 29 3.79 -6.44 10.00
C ARG A 29 2.42 -6.97 10.41
N THR A 30 1.82 -7.74 9.53
CA THR A 30 0.70 -8.65 9.84
C THR A 30 0.90 -9.90 8.99
N GLY A 31 1.17 -11.02 9.65
CA GLY A 31 1.68 -12.22 9.00
C GLY A 31 3.21 -12.26 8.94
N ILE A 32 3.75 -12.77 7.83
CA ILE A 32 5.18 -12.88 7.58
C ILE A 32 5.71 -11.53 7.06
N LEU A 33 4.91 -10.87 6.23
CA LEU A 33 5.27 -9.65 5.51
C LEU A 33 4.75 -8.38 6.19
N THR A 34 5.38 -7.25 5.89
CA THR A 34 4.85 -5.91 6.13
C THR A 34 3.65 -5.64 5.22
N LEU A 35 2.79 -4.70 5.63
CA LEU A 35 1.67 -4.24 4.79
C LEU A 35 2.16 -3.77 3.41
N ARG A 36 3.26 -3.02 3.40
CA ARG A 36 3.93 -2.58 2.18
C ARG A 36 4.41 -3.75 1.31
N GLU A 37 5.13 -4.72 1.87
CA GLU A 37 5.64 -5.87 1.10
C GLU A 37 4.49 -6.64 0.42
N LYS A 38 3.35 -6.81 1.11
CA LYS A 38 2.15 -7.43 0.52
C LYS A 38 1.65 -6.67 -0.70
N ILE A 39 1.61 -5.34 -0.62
CA ILE A 39 1.22 -4.48 -1.75
C ILE A 39 2.21 -4.66 -2.90
N GLU A 40 3.52 -4.61 -2.63
CA GLU A 40 4.56 -4.77 -3.66
C GLU A 40 4.48 -6.14 -4.36
N HIS A 41 4.17 -7.21 -3.62
CA HIS A 41 3.94 -8.54 -4.20
C HIS A 41 2.72 -8.61 -5.13
N LEU A 42 1.68 -7.81 -4.86
CA LEU A 42 0.46 -7.77 -5.68
C LEU A 42 0.62 -6.92 -6.95
N PHE A 43 1.60 -6.02 -6.98
CA PHE A 43 1.89 -5.14 -8.11
C PHE A 43 3.33 -5.32 -8.61
N PRO A 44 3.68 -6.51 -9.11
CA PRO A 44 5.03 -6.78 -9.60
C PRO A 44 5.35 -5.88 -10.80
N PHE A 45 6.63 -5.53 -10.96
CA PHE A 45 7.15 -4.70 -12.07
C PHE A 45 6.61 -3.26 -12.12
N THR A 46 6.15 -2.73 -10.98
CA THR A 46 5.77 -1.31 -10.85
C THR A 46 6.86 -0.50 -10.15
N ASN A 47 6.97 0.79 -10.48
CA ASN A 47 7.75 1.74 -9.73
C ASN A 47 7.00 2.08 -8.43
N VAL A 48 7.66 1.92 -7.29
CA VAL A 48 7.05 2.11 -5.98
C VAL A 48 7.49 3.44 -5.38
N PHE A 49 6.52 4.32 -5.20
CA PHE A 49 6.63 5.60 -4.51
C PHE A 49 6.11 5.46 -3.09
N LEU A 50 6.70 6.18 -2.15
CA LEU A 50 6.30 6.16 -0.74
C LEU A 50 5.93 7.58 -0.30
N GLN A 51 4.79 7.72 0.36
CA GLN A 51 4.42 8.94 1.04
C GLN A 51 4.42 8.68 2.55
N CYS A 52 4.90 9.64 3.33
CA CYS A 52 4.90 9.57 4.79
C CYS A 52 4.95 10.96 5.40
N ARG A 53 4.73 11.04 6.71
CA ARG A 53 4.93 12.28 7.48
C ARG A 53 6.31 12.90 7.21
N LYS A 54 6.34 14.22 7.00
CA LYS A 54 7.54 14.98 6.61
C LYS A 54 8.79 14.69 7.45
N TYR A 55 8.65 14.54 8.76
CA TYR A 55 9.80 14.27 9.64
C TYR A 55 10.38 12.85 9.48
N LEU A 56 9.64 11.91 8.88
CA LEU A 56 10.10 10.55 8.57
C LEU A 56 10.80 10.48 7.21
N GLU A 57 10.63 11.48 6.34
CA GLU A 57 11.05 11.46 4.94
C GLU A 57 12.51 11.07 4.77
N GLU A 58 13.41 11.74 5.48
CA GLU A 58 14.85 11.47 5.40
C GLU A 58 15.18 10.03 5.80
N LYS A 59 14.60 9.56 6.92
CA LYS A 59 14.79 8.20 7.40
C LYS A 59 14.26 7.17 6.41
N VAL A 60 13.04 7.37 5.90
CA VAL A 60 12.40 6.46 4.95
C VAL A 60 13.22 6.41 3.65
N ARG A 61 13.77 7.54 3.20
CA ARG A 61 14.66 7.59 2.03
C ARG A 61 15.96 6.81 2.25
N ILE A 62 16.59 6.95 3.42
CA ILE A 62 17.81 6.20 3.77
C ILE A 62 17.55 4.69 3.81
N LEU A 63 16.41 4.26 4.35
CA LEU A 63 16.05 2.84 4.47
C LEU A 63 15.58 2.21 3.15
N ASN A 64 15.27 3.02 2.13
CA ASN A 64 14.71 2.57 0.86
C ASN A 64 15.48 3.15 -0.34
N PRO A 65 16.76 2.74 -0.53
CA PRO A 65 17.57 3.23 -1.62
C PRO A 65 16.90 2.92 -2.97
N GLY A 66 16.82 3.93 -3.84
CA GLY A 66 16.23 3.82 -5.17
C GLY A 66 14.71 4.01 -5.23
N LYS A 67 14.03 4.27 -4.10
CA LYS A 67 12.60 4.65 -4.08
C LYS A 67 12.44 6.16 -3.90
N HIS A 68 11.42 6.71 -4.55
CA HIS A 68 11.01 8.09 -4.33
C HIS A 68 10.16 8.18 -3.06
N VAL A 69 10.48 9.16 -2.21
CA VAL A 69 9.81 9.38 -0.92
C VAL A 69 9.33 10.82 -0.87
N ASN A 70 8.02 11.02 -0.69
CA ASN A 70 7.34 12.32 -0.74
C ASN A 70 7.60 13.10 -2.05
N ASP A 71 7.89 12.37 -3.13
CA ASP A 71 8.24 12.94 -4.42
C ASP A 71 7.51 12.16 -5.53
N LEU A 72 6.72 12.85 -6.34
CA LEU A 72 6.03 12.30 -7.52
C LEU A 72 6.52 12.97 -8.81
N THR A 73 7.77 13.42 -8.84
CA THR A 73 8.38 14.00 -10.03
C THR A 73 8.47 12.92 -11.13
N ASP A 74 8.42 13.35 -12.40
CA ASP A 74 8.57 12.49 -13.59
C ASP A 74 7.50 11.42 -13.83
N ILE A 75 6.34 11.54 -13.17
CA ILE A 75 5.16 10.71 -13.46
C ILE A 75 3.91 11.56 -13.73
N ASP A 76 2.95 10.97 -14.44
CA ASP A 76 1.68 11.54 -14.92
C ASP A 76 0.45 10.66 -14.60
N GLU A 77 0.68 9.40 -14.23
CA GLU A 77 -0.30 8.44 -13.72
C GLU A 77 0.24 7.70 -12.50
N CYS A 78 -0.65 7.44 -11.52
CA CYS A 78 -0.29 6.68 -10.34
C CYS A 78 -1.51 6.01 -9.68
N LEU A 79 -1.30 4.80 -9.16
CA LEU A 79 -2.23 4.17 -8.23
C LEU A 79 -1.79 4.44 -6.80
N PHE A 80 -2.54 5.29 -6.11
CA PHE A 80 -2.39 5.54 -4.68
C PHE A 80 -3.05 4.41 -3.90
N ILE A 81 -2.32 3.86 -2.93
CA ILE A 81 -2.77 2.74 -2.11
C ILE A 81 -2.54 3.12 -0.65
N ASN A 82 -3.60 3.11 0.15
CA ASN A 82 -3.50 3.37 1.57
C ASN A 82 -2.63 2.29 2.24
N GLY A 83 -1.59 2.70 2.96
CA GLY A 83 -0.66 1.80 3.64
C GLY A 83 -1.28 0.87 4.68
N ARG A 84 -2.53 1.12 5.08
CA ARG A 84 -3.31 0.30 6.02
C ARG A 84 -4.11 -0.81 5.37
N VAL A 85 -4.23 -0.83 4.04
CA VAL A 85 -5.07 -1.80 3.34
C VAL A 85 -4.36 -3.15 3.18
N VAL A 86 -5.12 -4.22 3.36
CA VAL A 86 -4.75 -5.58 2.98
C VAL A 86 -5.61 -5.97 1.79
N LEU A 87 -4.98 -5.98 0.62
CA LEU A 87 -5.61 -6.34 -0.66
C LEU A 87 -5.53 -7.85 -0.90
N ASN A 88 -6.44 -8.35 -1.72
CA ASN A 88 -6.38 -9.69 -2.29
C ASN A 88 -6.27 -9.60 -3.83
N SER A 89 -5.82 -10.68 -4.47
CA SER A 89 -5.59 -10.70 -5.92
C SER A 89 -6.84 -10.40 -6.76
N LYS A 90 -8.02 -10.84 -6.32
CA LYS A 90 -9.29 -10.56 -7.03
C LYS A 90 -9.62 -9.06 -7.03
N THR A 91 -9.36 -8.39 -5.92
CA THR A 91 -9.58 -6.95 -5.78
C THR A 91 -8.58 -6.16 -6.60
N VAL A 92 -7.31 -6.60 -6.66
CA VAL A 92 -6.29 -6.01 -7.53
C VAL A 92 -6.71 -6.07 -9.00
N GLU A 93 -7.24 -7.20 -9.46
CA GLU A 93 -7.75 -7.32 -10.84
C GLU A 93 -8.88 -6.32 -11.14
N LYS A 94 -9.77 -6.05 -10.18
CA LYS A 94 -10.84 -5.06 -10.33
C LYS A 94 -10.27 -3.63 -10.42
N ILE A 95 -9.31 -3.29 -9.55
CA ILE A 95 -8.61 -2.00 -9.54
C ILE A 95 -7.88 -1.77 -10.88
N LEU A 96 -7.20 -2.80 -11.39
CA LEU A 96 -6.46 -2.69 -12.64
C LEU A 96 -7.36 -2.44 -13.85
N LYS A 97 -8.58 -2.99 -13.84
CA LYS A 97 -9.58 -2.86 -14.93
C LYS A 97 -10.37 -1.55 -14.86
N SER A 98 -10.42 -0.87 -13.73
CA SER A 98 -11.15 0.40 -13.64
C SER A 98 -10.42 1.55 -14.35
N GLY A 99 -11.16 2.59 -14.70
CA GLY A 99 -10.57 3.90 -15.03
C GLY A 99 -10.10 4.65 -13.79
N ASP A 100 -10.02 5.97 -13.88
CA ASP A 100 -9.79 6.85 -12.74
C ASP A 100 -10.94 6.70 -11.74
N ALA A 101 -10.62 6.35 -10.51
CA ALA A 101 -11.61 6.05 -9.47
C ALA A 101 -10.98 6.16 -8.07
N VAL A 102 -11.84 6.39 -7.09
CA VAL A 102 -11.50 6.34 -5.66
C VAL A 102 -12.06 5.05 -5.07
N TYR A 103 -11.22 4.33 -4.33
CA TYR A 103 -11.58 3.04 -3.73
C TYR A 103 -11.80 3.17 -2.23
N TYR A 104 -12.88 2.55 -1.75
CA TYR A 104 -13.22 2.47 -0.34
C TYR A 104 -13.34 1.01 0.11
N ALA A 105 -13.03 0.73 1.36
CA ALA A 105 -13.20 -0.57 1.98
C ALA A 105 -13.71 -0.42 3.40
N GLY A 106 -14.92 -0.89 3.67
CA GLY A 106 -15.55 -0.78 4.99
C GLY A 106 -15.80 0.67 5.41
N GLY A 107 -16.05 1.56 4.43
CA GLY A 107 -16.23 3.00 4.66
C GLY A 107 -14.94 3.81 4.79
N ASP A 108 -13.78 3.16 4.79
CA ASP A 108 -12.47 3.81 4.85
C ASP A 108 -11.84 3.95 3.46
N TYR A 109 -11.09 5.02 3.26
CA TYR A 109 -10.36 5.25 2.01
C TYR A 109 -9.24 4.22 1.83
N ALA A 110 -9.31 3.42 0.77
CA ALA A 110 -8.37 2.36 0.47
C ALA A 110 -7.34 2.76 -0.60
N GLY A 111 -7.66 3.72 -1.46
CA GLY A 111 -6.76 4.19 -2.51
C GLY A 111 -7.46 4.97 -3.62
N ALA A 112 -6.70 5.38 -4.63
CA ALA A 112 -7.25 6.05 -5.80
C ALA A 112 -6.36 5.78 -7.02
N LYS A 113 -6.97 5.52 -8.17
CA LYS A 113 -6.27 5.47 -9.46
C LYS A 113 -6.48 6.80 -10.16
N LEU A 114 -5.39 7.51 -10.44
CA LEU A 114 -5.44 8.86 -10.97
C LEU A 114 -4.54 8.99 -12.20
N SER A 115 -5.03 9.68 -13.23
CA SER A 115 -4.27 10.03 -14.42
C SER A 115 -4.56 11.48 -14.86
N GLY A 116 -3.64 12.06 -15.63
CA GLY A 116 -3.82 13.37 -16.26
C GLY A 116 -4.20 14.48 -15.27
N LYS A 117 -5.35 15.15 -15.50
CA LYS A 117 -5.79 16.29 -14.68
C LYS A 117 -6.02 15.95 -13.21
N SER A 118 -6.54 14.76 -12.93
CA SER A 118 -6.80 14.31 -11.56
C SER A 118 -5.50 14.08 -10.79
N PHE A 119 -4.46 13.61 -11.49
CA PHE A 119 -3.13 13.40 -10.92
C PHE A 119 -2.41 14.72 -10.61
N GLU A 120 -2.47 15.71 -11.52
CA GLU A 120 -1.84 17.02 -11.31
C GLU A 120 -2.37 17.77 -10.07
N LYS A 121 -3.65 17.60 -9.74
CA LYS A 121 -4.23 18.15 -8.49
C LYS A 121 -3.49 17.62 -7.25
N VAL A 122 -3.08 16.35 -7.25
CA VAL A 122 -2.36 15.71 -6.12
C VAL A 122 -0.91 16.12 -6.07
N LYS A 123 -0.26 16.18 -7.24
CA LYS A 123 1.16 16.51 -7.36
C LYS A 123 1.51 17.85 -6.70
N THR A 124 0.57 18.79 -6.73
CA THR A 124 0.74 20.15 -6.19
C THR A 124 0.74 20.19 -4.65
N ASP A 125 0.11 19.22 -3.98
CA ASP A 125 -0.04 19.16 -2.51
C ASP A 125 0.42 17.82 -1.91
N PHE A 126 1.34 17.13 -2.58
CA PHE A 126 1.73 15.76 -2.20
C PHE A 126 2.49 15.67 -0.86
N ASN A 127 3.01 16.80 -0.38
CA ASN A 127 3.73 16.87 0.90
C ASN A 127 2.81 16.82 2.13
N SER A 128 1.51 17.03 1.95
CA SER A 128 0.53 16.83 3.01
C SER A 128 0.07 15.37 3.07
N LEU A 129 -0.55 14.97 4.18
CA LEU A 129 -1.19 13.65 4.26
C LEU A 129 -2.31 13.62 3.21
N PHE A 130 -2.38 12.52 2.44
CA PHE A 130 -3.31 12.41 1.34
C PHE A 130 -4.76 12.57 1.83
N ASN A 131 -5.49 13.54 1.26
CA ASN A 131 -6.89 13.79 1.61
C ASN A 131 -7.84 13.32 0.50
N PRO A 132 -8.71 12.30 0.75
CA PRO A 132 -9.67 11.79 -0.22
C PRO A 132 -10.72 12.80 -0.70
N THR A 133 -10.90 13.91 0.03
CA THR A 133 -11.90 14.95 -0.27
C THR A 133 -11.60 15.68 -1.59
N ASN A 134 -10.38 15.57 -2.12
CA ASN A 134 -9.94 16.27 -3.34
C ASN A 134 -10.53 15.69 -4.65
N PHE A 135 -11.34 14.61 -4.59
CA PHE A 135 -11.79 13.85 -5.76
C PHE A 135 -13.30 13.61 -5.83
N GLU A 136 -14.10 14.64 -5.54
CA GLU A 136 -15.57 14.53 -5.63
C GLU A 136 -16.08 14.17 -7.03
N ASP A 137 -15.34 14.53 -8.07
CA ASP A 137 -15.69 14.30 -9.48
C ASP A 137 -15.43 12.85 -9.97
N LEU A 138 -14.79 12.01 -9.16
CA LEU A 138 -14.42 10.64 -9.55
C LEU A 138 -15.40 9.59 -9.02
N ASP A 139 -15.51 8.49 -9.76
CA ASP A 139 -16.30 7.33 -9.33
C ASP A 139 -15.77 6.78 -8.00
N LYS A 140 -16.69 6.52 -7.07
CA LYS A 140 -16.40 5.90 -5.78
C LYS A 140 -16.77 4.42 -5.82
N ILE A 141 -15.78 3.56 -5.66
CA ILE A 141 -15.93 2.11 -5.80
C ILE A 141 -15.64 1.44 -4.47
N GLU A 142 -16.62 0.71 -3.93
CA GLU A 142 -16.38 -0.17 -2.78
C GLU A 142 -15.64 -1.43 -3.25
N ILE A 143 -14.52 -1.73 -2.61
CA ILE A 143 -13.68 -2.89 -2.91
C ILE A 143 -13.68 -3.88 -1.75
N GLU A 144 -13.53 -5.16 -2.08
CA GLU A 144 -13.41 -6.22 -1.08
C GLU A 144 -11.97 -6.26 -0.56
N ALA A 145 -11.70 -5.51 0.50
CA ALA A 145 -10.40 -5.44 1.16
C ALA A 145 -10.56 -5.26 2.67
N VAL A 146 -9.48 -5.52 3.42
CA VAL A 146 -9.46 -5.31 4.87
C VAL A 146 -8.65 -4.07 5.18
N MET A 147 -9.21 -3.14 5.95
CA MET A 147 -8.49 -1.98 6.47
C MET A 147 -7.99 -2.28 7.88
N ILE A 148 -6.69 -2.16 8.11
CA ILE A 148 -6.12 -2.18 9.46
C ILE A 148 -6.35 -0.80 10.06
N ASN A 149 -7.16 -0.70 11.12
CA ASN A 149 -7.51 0.57 11.76
C ASN A 149 -6.80 0.77 13.09
N TYR A 150 -6.42 -0.32 13.75
CA TYR A 150 -5.77 -0.31 15.06
C TYR A 150 -4.72 -1.42 15.19
N PRO A 151 -3.81 -1.33 16.19
CA PRO A 151 -2.79 -2.36 16.42
C PRO A 151 -3.34 -3.78 16.65
N TRP A 152 -4.51 -3.93 17.29
CA TRP A 152 -5.13 -5.25 17.49
C TRP A 152 -5.64 -5.87 16.20
N ASP A 153 -5.90 -5.08 15.14
CA ASP A 153 -6.28 -5.63 13.84
C ASP A 153 -5.11 -6.41 13.23
N LEU A 154 -3.87 -5.91 13.38
CA LEU A 154 -2.66 -6.60 12.94
C LEU A 154 -2.54 -7.99 13.57
N ILE A 155 -2.91 -8.11 14.85
CA ILE A 155 -2.88 -9.35 15.61
C ILE A 155 -4.02 -10.27 15.18
N SER A 156 -5.25 -9.73 15.11
CA SER A 156 -6.44 -10.51 14.75
C SER A 156 -6.36 -11.10 13.34
N LYS A 157 -5.70 -10.40 12.42
CA LYS A 157 -5.48 -10.83 11.04
C LYS A 157 -4.21 -11.64 10.85
N ASN A 158 -3.35 -11.73 11.86
CA ASN A 158 -2.02 -12.32 11.72
C ASN A 158 -2.06 -13.76 11.19
N SER A 159 -2.91 -14.62 11.76
CA SER A 159 -3.00 -16.03 11.38
C SER A 159 -3.41 -16.22 9.91
N GLU A 160 -4.47 -15.52 9.49
CA GLU A 160 -4.94 -15.49 8.10
C GLU A 160 -3.84 -14.99 7.16
N GLN A 161 -3.15 -13.92 7.56
CA GLN A 161 -2.10 -13.30 6.75
C GLN A 161 -0.85 -14.17 6.63
N ILE A 162 -0.48 -14.98 7.64
CA ILE A 162 0.60 -15.98 7.51
C ILE A 162 0.29 -16.96 6.38
N ILE A 163 -0.95 -17.45 6.31
CA ILE A 163 -1.38 -18.41 5.28
C ILE A 163 -1.31 -17.76 3.89
N ASN A 164 -1.81 -16.52 3.77
CA ASN A 164 -1.79 -15.78 2.53
C ASN A 164 -0.35 -15.47 2.07
N ASP A 165 0.53 -15.07 2.98
CA ASP A 165 1.93 -14.75 2.68
C ASP A 165 2.71 -15.95 2.20
N PHE A 166 2.39 -17.14 2.71
CA PHE A 166 3.04 -18.37 2.29
C PHE A 166 2.87 -18.66 0.79
N VAL A 167 1.78 -18.19 0.18
CA VAL A 167 1.52 -18.36 -1.25
C VAL A 167 2.55 -17.59 -2.09
N PHE A 168 2.95 -16.39 -1.66
CA PHE A 168 3.94 -15.58 -2.38
C PHE A 168 5.33 -16.24 -2.42
N HIS A 169 5.67 -17.07 -1.43
CA HIS A 169 6.96 -17.78 -1.36
C HIS A 169 6.96 -19.14 -2.05
N LYS A 170 5.78 -19.72 -2.36
CA LYS A 170 5.68 -21.05 -2.97
C LYS A 170 6.10 -21.07 -4.45
N SER A 171 6.07 -19.92 -5.12
CA SER A 171 6.48 -19.76 -6.53
C SER A 171 8.00 -19.69 -6.72
N GLU A 172 8.78 -19.38 -5.69
CA GLU A 172 10.23 -19.12 -5.82
C GLU A 172 11.15 -20.29 -5.46
N LYS A 173 10.68 -21.35 -4.78
CA LYS A 173 11.54 -22.47 -4.37
C LYS A 173 11.18 -23.80 -5.03
N LYS A 174 12.13 -24.34 -5.82
CA LYS A 174 12.28 -25.78 -6.05
C LYS A 174 12.15 -26.50 -4.69
N ASN A 175 11.25 -27.49 -4.60
CA ASN A 175 11.11 -28.35 -3.42
C ASN A 175 12.50 -28.79 -2.93
N ILE A 176 12.91 -28.31 -1.76
CA ILE A 176 14.15 -28.75 -1.14
C ILE A 176 13.84 -30.11 -0.50
N ASN A 177 13.98 -31.18 -1.29
CA ASN A 177 13.90 -32.54 -0.80
C ASN A 177 15.16 -32.83 0.03
N GLY A 178 15.14 -32.45 1.30
CA GLY A 178 16.19 -32.85 2.24
C GLY A 178 16.28 -34.38 2.28
N LYS A 179 17.46 -34.94 1.96
CA LYS A 179 17.71 -36.37 2.19
C LYS A 179 17.91 -36.58 3.68
N ILE A 180 16.99 -37.32 4.30
CA ILE A 180 17.14 -37.81 5.66
C ILE A 180 18.10 -39.00 5.59
N TYR A 181 19.26 -38.87 6.24
CA TYR A 181 20.16 -40.00 6.46
C TYR A 181 19.72 -40.69 7.75
N HIS A 182 19.28 -41.93 7.62
CA HIS A 182 19.03 -42.84 8.74
C HIS A 182 20.32 -43.55 9.15
#